data_AF-A0A852I2U8-F1
#
_entry.id   AF-A0A852I2U8-F1
#
_cell.length_a   1.000
_cell.length_b   1.000
_cell.length_c   1.000
_cell.angle_alpha   90.00
_cell.angle_beta   90.00
_cell.angle_gamma   90.00
#
_symmetry.space_group_name_H-M   'P 1'
#
loop_
_entity.id
_entity.type
_entity.pdbx_description
1 polymer ?
#
loop_
_entity_poly.entity_id
_entity_poly.type
_entity_poly.pdbx_seq_one_letter_code
_entity_poly.pdbx_strand_id
1 'polypeptide(L)'
;GRASGVRRFPSRPAEPCGDGRRLTSIAEEAPRACALWVAVMAAAEAEAGRARSVMAGAAGAAMGDAGPVSPVTGELGAAGSAVDGPEGGAGAAMVAEEPPAPPPLPGLRLVQQGAEAHVYRGLFLGRAAVAKLRVPKRYRHPALEERLSRRRMAQEARSLLRCRRAGIPAPVVYFVDYVTNSIYLEDIVDSITVQDHIYSVQKSGNDTSGLHKLAEKMGELLARMHDEDIIHGDLTTANLLLRPPTEKLDLVLIDFGLSFISGLPEDKGVDLYVLEKAFISTHPDTETMFQALLKTYAATSKKAGPVIKKLDEVRLRGRKRSMIG
;
A
#
# COMPACT_ATOMS: atom_id res chain seq x y z
N GLY A 1 67.08 -7.02 36.35
CA GLY A 1 67.30 -7.94 35.21
C GLY A 1 66.60 -9.25 35.47
N ARG A 2 66.23 -10.00 34.41
CA ARG A 2 65.40 -11.24 34.40
C ARG A 2 63.93 -10.96 34.81
N ALA A 3 62.92 -11.17 33.95
CA ALA A 3 62.39 -12.43 33.38
C ALA A 3 61.70 -13.30 34.45
N SER A 4 60.53 -13.91 34.27
CA SER A 4 59.72 -14.25 33.08
C SER A 4 58.31 -14.73 33.50
N GLY A 5 57.30 -14.81 32.61
CA GLY A 5 56.09 -15.60 32.94
C GLY A 5 54.78 -15.39 32.17
N VAL A 6 54.76 -15.31 30.84
CA VAL A 6 53.50 -15.31 30.07
C VAL A 6 52.97 -16.74 29.90
N ARG A 7 51.67 -16.98 30.15
CA ARG A 7 50.97 -18.21 29.72
C ARG A 7 49.93 -17.86 28.64
N ARG A 8 50.04 -18.49 27.48
CA ARG A 8 49.04 -18.45 26.39
C ARG A 8 48.09 -19.63 26.55
N PHE A 9 46.80 -19.42 26.27
CA PHE A 9 45.85 -20.51 25.97
C PHE A 9 45.83 -20.79 24.45
N PRO A 10 45.64 -22.05 24.01
CA PRO A 10 45.68 -22.41 22.60
C PRO A 10 44.34 -22.10 21.89
N SER A 11 44.43 -21.48 20.72
CA SER A 11 43.34 -21.31 19.77
C SER A 11 43.01 -22.63 19.06
N ARG A 12 41.75 -23.08 19.12
CA ARG A 12 41.23 -24.12 18.21
C ARG A 12 40.87 -23.49 16.85
N PRO A 13 41.22 -24.10 15.71
CA PRO A 13 40.63 -23.73 14.43
C PRO A 13 39.18 -24.24 14.38
N ALA A 14 38.28 -23.44 13.83
CA ALA A 14 36.92 -23.87 13.49
C ALA A 14 36.90 -24.32 12.03
N GLU A 15 36.50 -25.57 11.77
CA GLU A 15 36.25 -26.04 10.41
C GLU A 15 34.92 -25.46 9.87
N PRO A 16 34.81 -25.19 8.55
CA PRO A 16 33.60 -24.65 7.95
C PRO A 16 32.57 -25.76 7.70
N CYS A 17 31.60 -25.90 8.60
CA CYS A 17 30.40 -26.69 8.31
C CYS A 17 29.50 -25.91 7.34
N GLY A 18 29.18 -26.49 6.18
CA GLY A 18 28.66 -25.72 5.04
C GLY A 18 27.13 -25.66 4.90
N ASP A 19 26.65 -24.54 4.36
CA ASP A 19 25.84 -24.55 3.11
C ASP A 19 25.98 -23.21 2.37
N GLY A 20 27.20 -22.91 1.90
CA GLY A 20 27.50 -21.67 1.17
C GLY A 20 26.94 -21.61 -0.26
N ARG A 21 26.25 -22.64 -0.75
CA ARG A 21 25.88 -22.77 -2.17
C ARG A 21 24.52 -22.17 -2.53
N ARG A 22 23.65 -21.85 -1.56
CA ARG A 22 22.34 -21.23 -1.81
C ARG A 22 22.35 -19.71 -1.86
N LEU A 23 23.30 -19.06 -1.17
CA LEU A 23 23.38 -17.59 -1.16
C LEU A 23 24.07 -17.04 -2.42
N THR A 24 25.01 -17.79 -3.01
CA THR A 24 25.63 -17.41 -4.29
C THR A 24 24.66 -17.49 -5.45
N SER A 25 23.78 -18.51 -5.51
CA SER A 25 22.81 -18.62 -6.62
C SER A 25 21.82 -17.46 -6.64
N ILE A 26 21.29 -17.03 -5.49
CA ILE A 26 20.37 -15.88 -5.41
C ILE A 26 21.07 -14.58 -5.85
N ALA A 27 22.34 -14.39 -5.49
CA ALA A 27 23.13 -13.23 -5.88
C ALA A 27 23.50 -13.21 -7.38
N GLU A 28 23.76 -14.38 -7.99
CA GLU A 28 24.09 -14.52 -9.41
C GLU A 28 22.84 -14.56 -10.33
N GLU A 29 21.69 -15.01 -9.82
CA GLU A 29 20.42 -15.04 -10.54
C GLU A 29 19.69 -13.69 -10.52
N ALA A 30 19.83 -12.88 -9.46
CA ALA A 30 19.14 -11.59 -9.35
C ALA A 30 19.35 -10.63 -10.56
N PRO A 31 20.56 -10.47 -11.13
CA PRO A 31 20.76 -9.64 -12.33
C PRO A 31 20.05 -10.22 -13.57
N ARG A 32 20.05 -11.55 -13.71
CA ARG A 32 19.40 -12.25 -14.82
C ARG A 32 17.89 -12.20 -14.71
N ALA A 33 17.34 -12.41 -13.52
CA ALA A 33 15.92 -12.28 -13.22
C ALA A 33 15.44 -10.83 -13.42
N CYS A 34 16.25 -9.82 -13.04
CA CYS A 34 15.94 -8.41 -13.27
C CYS A 34 15.93 -8.07 -14.77
N ALA A 35 16.92 -8.52 -15.55
CA ALA A 35 16.95 -8.34 -17.00
C ALA A 35 15.78 -9.05 -17.70
N LEU A 36 15.45 -10.29 -17.30
CA LEU A 36 14.30 -11.03 -17.82
C LEU A 36 12.98 -10.33 -17.46
N TRP A 37 12.86 -9.78 -16.24
CA TRP A 37 11.67 -9.04 -15.80
C TRP A 37 11.50 -7.72 -16.55
N VAL A 38 12.57 -6.95 -16.78
CA VAL A 38 12.54 -5.75 -17.63
C VAL A 38 12.09 -6.10 -19.05
N ALA A 39 12.59 -7.20 -19.62
CA ALA A 39 12.16 -7.68 -20.94
C ALA A 39 10.68 -8.12 -20.96
N VAL A 40 10.21 -8.83 -19.93
CA VAL A 40 8.80 -9.26 -19.80
C VAL A 40 7.85 -8.08 -19.58
N MET A 41 8.25 -7.06 -18.80
CA MET A 41 7.46 -5.83 -18.64
C MET A 41 7.42 -5.01 -19.93
N ALA A 42 8.53 -4.90 -20.67
CA ALA A 42 8.56 -4.26 -21.98
C ALA A 42 7.70 -5.01 -23.03
N ALA A 43 7.71 -6.34 -23.01
CA ALA A 43 6.84 -7.16 -23.86
C ALA A 43 5.35 -6.94 -23.54
N ALA A 44 4.98 -6.90 -22.26
CA ALA A 44 3.61 -6.62 -21.82
C ALA A 44 3.16 -5.18 -22.18
N GLU A 45 4.04 -4.18 -22.09
CA GLU A 45 3.77 -2.81 -22.57
C GLU A 45 3.54 -2.79 -24.10
N ALA A 46 4.30 -3.57 -24.88
CA ALA A 46 4.16 -3.67 -26.34
C ALA A 46 2.91 -4.44 -26.82
N GLU A 47 2.39 -5.37 -26.00
CA GLU A 47 1.14 -6.08 -26.27
C GLU A 47 -0.08 -5.21 -25.89
N ALA A 48 -0.02 -4.51 -24.75
CA ALA A 48 -1.03 -3.53 -24.35
C ALA A 48 -1.14 -2.34 -25.34
N GLY A 49 -0.03 -1.94 -25.97
CA GLY A 49 -0.03 -0.95 -27.05
C GLY A 49 -0.80 -1.40 -28.28
N ARG A 50 -0.63 -2.66 -28.71
CA ARG A 50 -1.37 -3.26 -29.84
C ARG A 50 -2.85 -3.44 -29.54
N ALA A 51 -3.22 -3.86 -28.33
CA ALA A 51 -4.62 -3.94 -27.92
C ALA A 51 -5.34 -2.58 -28.01
N ARG A 52 -4.65 -1.47 -27.71
CA ARG A 52 -5.21 -0.11 -27.84
C ARG A 52 -5.42 0.32 -29.30
N SER A 53 -4.54 -0.05 -30.24
CA SER A 53 -4.75 0.29 -31.66
C SER A 53 -5.87 -0.51 -32.30
N VAL A 54 -6.05 -1.78 -31.90
CA VAL A 54 -7.17 -2.63 -32.38
C VAL A 54 -8.52 -2.13 -31.86
N MET A 55 -8.62 -1.77 -30.57
CA MET A 55 -9.85 -1.21 -29.99
C MET A 55 -10.25 0.15 -30.59
N ALA A 56 -9.28 0.96 -31.04
CA ALA A 56 -9.56 2.22 -31.74
C ALA A 56 -10.16 2.02 -33.14
N GLY A 57 -9.89 0.89 -33.81
CA GLY A 57 -10.46 0.56 -35.12
C GLY A 57 -11.84 -0.09 -35.08
N ALA A 58 -12.22 -0.71 -33.96
CA ALA A 58 -13.46 -1.49 -33.84
C ALA A 58 -14.72 -0.67 -33.48
N ALA A 59 -14.58 0.59 -33.05
CA ALA A 59 -15.69 1.42 -32.60
C ALA A 59 -16.58 2.01 -33.73
N GLY A 60 -16.37 1.59 -34.99
CA GLY A 60 -17.01 2.16 -36.18
C GLY A 60 -18.25 1.44 -36.73
N ALA A 61 -18.61 0.25 -36.21
CA ALA A 61 -19.70 -0.55 -36.79
C ALA A 61 -20.42 -1.45 -35.78
N ALA A 62 -21.66 -1.09 -35.40
CA ALA A 62 -22.84 -1.97 -35.23
C ALA A 62 -23.98 -1.23 -34.50
N MET A 63 -24.97 -0.75 -35.24
CA MET A 63 -26.36 -0.63 -34.75
C MET A 63 -27.13 -1.86 -35.26
N GLY A 64 -28.01 -2.46 -34.46
CA GLY A 64 -28.81 -3.60 -34.95
C GLY A 64 -29.62 -4.38 -33.91
N ASP A 65 -30.73 -3.78 -33.49
CA ASP A 65 -32.01 -4.45 -33.15
C ASP A 65 -32.12 -5.38 -31.92
N ALA A 66 -33.36 -5.49 -31.39
CA ALA A 66 -33.72 -6.24 -30.20
C ALA A 66 -35.10 -6.92 -30.35
N GLY A 67 -35.18 -8.21 -29.97
CA GLY A 67 -36.42 -9.00 -30.00
C GLY A 67 -36.49 -10.01 -28.84
N PRO A 68 -37.65 -10.25 -28.20
CA PRO A 68 -37.72 -11.00 -26.93
C PRO A 68 -38.37 -12.40 -27.04
N VAL A 69 -38.07 -13.29 -26.09
CA VAL A 69 -38.94 -14.43 -25.74
C VAL A 69 -38.75 -14.87 -24.28
N SER A 70 -39.84 -15.33 -23.65
CA SER A 70 -39.92 -15.74 -22.24
C SER A 70 -40.04 -17.29 -22.12
N PRO A 71 -40.54 -17.91 -21.01
CA PRO A 71 -39.73 -18.86 -20.25
C PRO A 71 -40.24 -20.32 -20.30
N VAL A 72 -39.49 -21.26 -19.72
CA VAL A 72 -39.94 -22.64 -19.47
C VAL A 72 -39.71 -23.04 -18.01
N THR A 73 -40.70 -23.74 -17.46
CA THR A 73 -40.83 -24.22 -16.08
C THR A 73 -40.15 -25.58 -15.85
N GLY A 74 -39.84 -25.89 -14.59
CA GLY A 74 -39.43 -27.22 -14.14
C GLY A 74 -39.43 -27.30 -12.61
N GLU A 75 -40.15 -28.26 -12.04
CA GLU A 75 -40.48 -28.34 -10.60
C GLU A 75 -40.22 -29.77 -10.05
N LEU A 76 -40.27 -29.94 -8.71
CA LEU A 76 -40.15 -31.21 -7.93
C LEU A 76 -38.71 -31.79 -7.88
N GLY A 77 -38.17 -32.38 -6.80
CA GLY A 77 -38.56 -32.68 -5.40
C GLY A 77 -37.45 -33.58 -4.76
N ALA A 78 -37.44 -33.99 -3.48
CA ALA A 78 -38.18 -33.65 -2.26
C ALA A 78 -37.51 -34.28 -1.00
N ALA A 79 -37.74 -33.71 0.20
CA ALA A 79 -37.61 -34.27 1.57
C ALA A 79 -36.32 -34.97 2.09
N GLY A 80 -35.92 -34.62 3.34
CA GLY A 80 -35.00 -35.39 4.18
C GLY A 80 -34.74 -34.69 5.54
N SER A 81 -34.99 -35.37 6.67
CA SER A 81 -34.87 -34.83 8.04
C SER A 81 -34.09 -35.78 8.95
N ALA A 82 -33.32 -35.26 9.91
CA ALA A 82 -32.66 -36.01 10.98
C ALA A 82 -32.40 -35.13 12.23
N VAL A 83 -32.24 -35.76 13.39
CA VAL A 83 -32.50 -35.22 14.75
C VAL A 83 -31.29 -35.38 15.69
N ASP A 84 -31.15 -34.47 16.67
CA ASP A 84 -30.42 -34.48 17.96
C ASP A 84 -28.95 -34.96 18.14
N GLY A 85 -28.28 -34.33 19.12
CA GLY A 85 -27.54 -35.08 20.14
C GLY A 85 -26.08 -34.64 20.45
N PRO A 86 -25.72 -34.28 21.70
CA PRO A 86 -24.37 -33.81 22.07
C PRO A 86 -23.55 -34.79 22.94
N GLU A 87 -22.24 -34.48 23.11
CA GLU A 87 -21.43 -34.51 24.37
C GLU A 87 -19.96 -34.96 24.22
N GLY A 88 -19.06 -34.29 24.97
CA GLY A 88 -17.98 -34.94 25.73
C GLY A 88 -16.62 -35.21 25.07
N GLY A 89 -15.54 -34.67 25.64
CA GLY A 89 -14.17 -35.16 25.38
C GLY A 89 -13.04 -34.14 25.59
N ALA A 90 -12.57 -33.97 26.82
CA ALA A 90 -11.44 -33.08 27.12
C ALA A 90 -10.07 -33.72 26.76
N GLY A 91 -9.16 -32.92 26.21
CA GLY A 91 -7.80 -33.33 25.87
C GLY A 91 -6.85 -32.14 25.76
N ALA A 92 -6.45 -31.57 26.90
CA ALA A 92 -5.51 -30.45 26.96
C ALA A 92 -4.08 -30.92 26.66
N ALA A 93 -3.74 -31.03 25.37
CA ALA A 93 -2.36 -31.26 24.94
C ALA A 93 -1.51 -30.03 25.28
N MET A 94 -0.46 -30.23 26.09
CA MET A 94 0.51 -29.16 26.36
C MET A 94 1.26 -28.81 25.07
N VAL A 95 1.04 -27.60 24.58
CA VAL A 95 1.80 -27.06 23.45
C VAL A 95 3.20 -26.71 23.97
N ALA A 96 4.19 -27.50 23.57
CA ALA A 96 5.58 -27.11 23.76
C ALA A 96 5.82 -25.80 22.99
N GLU A 97 6.42 -24.80 23.64
CA GLU A 97 6.87 -23.60 22.94
C GLU A 97 7.91 -24.00 21.90
N GLU A 98 7.54 -23.93 20.61
CA GLU A 98 8.51 -23.98 19.53
C GLU A 98 9.51 -22.83 19.72
N PRO A 99 10.82 -23.06 19.48
CA PRO A 99 11.81 -21.99 19.54
C PRO A 99 11.41 -20.85 18.60
N PRO A 100 11.65 -19.59 18.97
CA PRO A 100 11.19 -18.44 18.19
C PRO A 100 11.71 -18.55 16.75
N ALA A 101 10.77 -18.67 15.81
CA ALA A 101 11.09 -18.78 14.39
C ALA A 101 12.02 -17.64 13.97
N PRO A 102 13.02 -17.90 13.10
CA PRO A 102 13.94 -16.87 12.65
C PRO A 102 13.15 -15.68 12.09
N PRO A 103 13.59 -14.43 12.33
CA PRO A 103 12.87 -13.25 11.89
C PRO A 103 12.61 -13.35 10.38
N PRO A 104 11.37 -13.13 9.91
CA PRO A 104 10.97 -13.49 8.55
C PRO A 104 11.75 -12.73 7.48
N LEU A 105 12.36 -11.59 7.85
CA LEU A 105 13.31 -10.83 7.05
C LEU A 105 14.60 -10.60 7.87
N PRO A 106 15.64 -11.44 7.73
CA PRO A 106 16.86 -11.31 8.52
C PRO A 106 17.62 -10.02 8.18
N GLY A 107 18.21 -9.39 9.20
CA GLY A 107 18.95 -8.13 9.04
C GLY A 107 18.09 -6.85 9.05
N LEU A 108 16.76 -6.96 9.05
CA LEU A 108 15.85 -5.82 9.21
C LEU A 108 15.21 -5.79 10.60
N ARG A 109 14.92 -4.58 11.10
CA ARG A 109 14.26 -4.35 12.40
C ARG A 109 12.77 -4.11 12.18
N LEU A 110 11.91 -4.83 12.92
CA LEU A 110 10.48 -4.52 12.95
C LEU A 110 10.25 -3.11 13.52
N VAL A 111 9.47 -2.29 12.82
CA VAL A 111 9.10 -0.93 13.23
C VAL A 111 7.61 -0.86 13.59
N GLN A 112 6.75 -1.47 12.78
CA GLN A 112 5.30 -1.43 12.99
C GLN A 112 4.66 -2.78 12.69
N GLN A 113 3.74 -3.20 13.55
CA GLN A 113 2.97 -4.43 13.39
C GLN A 113 1.51 -4.08 13.12
N GLY A 114 1.14 -4.00 11.83
CA GLY A 114 -0.24 -3.74 11.41
C GLY A 114 -1.06 -5.01 11.23
N ALA A 115 -2.38 -4.86 11.12
CA ALA A 115 -3.27 -5.98 10.85
C ALA A 115 -3.07 -6.59 9.45
N GLU A 116 -2.77 -5.79 8.41
CA GLU A 116 -2.52 -6.31 7.05
C GLU A 116 -1.04 -6.66 6.77
N ALA A 117 -0.11 -5.92 7.38
CA ALA A 117 1.31 -6.03 7.09
C ALA A 117 2.19 -5.69 8.29
N HIS A 118 3.37 -6.28 8.34
CA HIS A 118 4.46 -5.91 9.22
C HIS A 118 5.46 -5.03 8.45
N VAL A 119 5.88 -3.92 9.04
CA VAL A 119 6.81 -2.97 8.43
C VAL A 119 8.15 -3.09 9.12
N TYR A 120 9.18 -3.45 8.36
CA TYR A 120 10.57 -3.58 8.80
C TYR A 120 11.42 -2.47 8.17
N ARG A 121 12.48 -2.03 8.86
CA ARG A 121 13.43 -1.01 8.40
C ARG A 121 14.86 -1.52 8.53
N GLY A 122 15.72 -1.17 7.58
CA GLY A 122 17.13 -1.55 7.59
C GLY A 122 17.83 -1.23 6.28
N LEU A 123 18.75 -2.09 5.86
CA LEU A 123 19.47 -1.94 4.60
C LEU A 123 19.10 -3.04 3.61
N PHE A 124 18.76 -2.66 2.38
CA PHE A 124 18.60 -3.56 1.25
C PHE A 124 19.67 -3.22 0.20
N LEU A 125 20.56 -4.19 -0.10
CA LEU A 125 21.70 -4.00 -1.01
C LEU A 125 22.53 -2.72 -0.71
N GLY A 126 22.74 -2.43 0.58
CA GLY A 126 23.48 -1.26 1.06
C GLY A 126 22.71 0.07 1.06
N ARG A 127 21.43 0.09 0.67
CA ARG A 127 20.56 1.28 0.68
C ARG A 127 19.55 1.24 1.82
N ALA A 128 19.25 2.39 2.41
CA ALA A 128 18.20 2.52 3.42
C ALA A 128 16.84 2.09 2.83
N ALA A 129 16.20 1.11 3.45
CA ALA A 129 15.01 0.46 2.92
C ALA A 129 13.97 0.14 3.99
N VAL A 130 12.71 0.23 3.59
CA VAL A 130 11.54 -0.26 4.33
C VAL A 130 11.00 -1.49 3.61
N ALA A 131 10.87 -2.61 4.32
CA ALA A 131 10.26 -3.83 3.80
C ALA A 131 8.88 -4.04 4.42
N LYS A 132 7.85 -4.06 3.57
CA LYS A 132 6.45 -4.30 3.96
C LYS A 132 6.10 -5.76 3.69
N LEU A 133 6.03 -6.57 4.74
CA LEU A 133 5.70 -7.99 4.71
C LEU A 133 4.19 -8.17 4.94
N ARG A 134 3.45 -8.66 3.95
CA ARG A 134 2.02 -8.97 4.08
C ARG A 134 1.84 -10.35 4.70
N VAL A 135 1.19 -10.42 5.86
CA VAL A 135 1.02 -11.69 6.60
C VAL A 135 -0.21 -12.45 6.09
N PRO A 136 -0.06 -13.68 5.58
CA PRO A 136 -1.17 -14.47 5.07
C PRO A 136 -2.28 -14.70 6.10
N LYS A 137 -3.53 -14.49 5.69
CA LYS A 137 -4.70 -14.70 6.54
C LYS A 137 -5.13 -16.16 6.53
N ARG A 138 -4.80 -16.87 7.63
CA ARG A 138 -5.09 -18.30 7.86
C ARG A 138 -6.56 -18.72 7.65
N TYR A 139 -7.51 -17.79 7.71
CA TYR A 139 -8.93 -18.06 7.45
C TYR A 139 -9.31 -18.14 5.95
N ARG A 140 -8.38 -17.83 5.04
CA ARG A 140 -8.60 -17.88 3.58
C ARG A 140 -7.98 -19.14 2.99
N HIS A 141 -8.63 -19.70 1.98
CA HIS A 141 -8.09 -20.83 1.23
C HIS A 141 -6.72 -20.46 0.61
N PRO A 142 -5.66 -21.29 0.74
CA PRO A 142 -4.30 -20.92 0.34
C PRO A 142 -4.17 -20.39 -1.10
N ALA A 143 -4.79 -21.06 -2.08
CA ALA A 143 -4.76 -20.62 -3.48
C ALA A 143 -5.50 -19.28 -3.73
N LEU A 144 -6.49 -18.94 -2.91
CA LEU A 144 -7.14 -17.63 -2.98
C LEU A 144 -6.25 -16.55 -2.36
N GLU A 145 -5.60 -16.85 -1.23
CA GLU A 145 -4.70 -15.90 -0.57
C GLU A 145 -3.47 -15.61 -1.41
N GLU A 146 -2.84 -16.62 -2.02
CA GLU A 146 -1.73 -16.43 -2.94
C GLU A 146 -2.12 -15.51 -4.12
N ARG A 147 -3.27 -15.77 -4.75
CA ARG A 147 -3.78 -14.94 -5.85
C ARG A 147 -4.09 -13.50 -5.40
N LEU A 148 -4.63 -13.32 -4.20
CA LEU A 148 -4.92 -12.00 -3.63
C LEU A 148 -3.64 -11.23 -3.29
N SER A 149 -2.68 -11.87 -2.64
CA SER A 149 -1.39 -11.25 -2.26
C SER A 149 -0.58 -10.88 -3.49
N ARG A 150 -0.45 -11.76 -4.49
CA ARG A 150 0.18 -11.44 -5.79
C ARG A 150 -0.49 -10.24 -6.46
N ARG A 151 -1.83 -10.19 -6.52
CA ARG A 151 -2.59 -9.07 -7.11
C ARG A 151 -2.37 -7.77 -6.33
N ARG A 152 -2.42 -7.80 -5.00
CA ARG A 152 -2.23 -6.61 -4.14
C ARG A 152 -0.81 -6.05 -4.27
N MET A 153 0.22 -6.90 -4.20
CA MET A 153 1.61 -6.46 -4.35
C MET A 153 1.90 -5.88 -5.75
N ALA A 154 1.41 -6.55 -6.80
CA ALA A 154 1.53 -6.03 -8.17
C ALA A 154 0.77 -4.71 -8.35
N GLN A 155 -0.35 -4.49 -7.63
CA GLN A 155 -1.07 -3.23 -7.68
C GLN A 155 -0.31 -2.11 -6.97
N GLU A 156 0.12 -2.35 -5.73
CA GLU A 156 0.89 -1.40 -4.90
C GLU A 156 2.18 -0.95 -5.60
N ALA A 157 2.96 -1.87 -6.14
CA ALA A 157 4.18 -1.55 -6.90
C ALA A 157 3.91 -0.77 -8.20
N ARG A 158 2.83 -1.09 -8.94
CA ARG A 158 2.47 -0.37 -10.18
C ARG A 158 1.96 1.04 -9.90
N SER A 159 1.19 1.24 -8.82
CA SER A 159 0.74 2.57 -8.40
C SER A 159 1.90 3.47 -8.00
N LEU A 160 2.85 2.97 -7.20
CA LEU A 160 4.08 3.68 -6.84
C LEU A 160 4.89 4.08 -8.09
N LEU A 161 5.11 3.14 -9.02
CA LEU A 161 5.82 3.42 -10.27
C LEU A 161 5.09 4.46 -11.12
N ARG A 162 3.76 4.41 -11.19
CA ARG A 162 2.95 5.38 -11.95
C ARG A 162 3.03 6.78 -11.35
N CYS A 163 2.93 6.91 -10.02
CA CYS A 163 3.13 8.17 -9.32
C CYS A 163 4.50 8.79 -9.66
N ARG A 164 5.58 8.01 -9.53
CA ARG A 164 6.93 8.50 -9.85
C ARG A 164 7.11 8.85 -11.33
N ARG A 165 6.55 8.07 -12.27
CA ARG A 165 6.55 8.38 -13.71
C ARG A 165 5.85 9.72 -14.01
N ALA A 166 4.85 10.11 -13.23
CA ALA A 166 4.14 11.38 -13.34
C ALA A 166 4.73 12.54 -12.50
N GLY A 167 5.90 12.35 -11.86
CA GLY A 167 6.51 13.37 -11.00
C GLY A 167 5.79 13.62 -9.67
N ILE A 168 4.93 12.68 -9.25
CA ILE A 168 4.31 12.66 -7.91
C ILE A 168 5.31 11.98 -6.97
N PRO A 169 5.77 12.64 -5.88
CA PRO A 169 6.72 12.02 -4.96
C PRO A 169 6.10 10.85 -4.20
N ALA A 170 6.70 9.67 -4.39
CA ALA A 170 6.39 8.41 -3.71
C ALA A 170 7.67 7.56 -3.64
N PRO A 171 7.84 6.62 -2.69
CA PRO A 171 9.05 5.80 -2.57
C PRO A 171 9.45 5.03 -3.85
N VAL A 172 10.75 4.89 -4.14
CA VAL A 172 11.23 3.92 -5.15
C VAL A 172 10.90 2.51 -4.67
N VAL A 173 10.35 1.67 -5.55
CA VAL A 173 10.29 0.22 -5.33
C VAL A 173 11.66 -0.38 -5.65
N TYR A 174 12.34 -0.96 -4.67
CA TYR A 174 13.63 -1.64 -4.87
C TYR A 174 13.44 -3.09 -5.30
N PHE A 175 12.50 -3.81 -4.70
CA PHE A 175 12.24 -5.23 -5.00
C PHE A 175 10.83 -5.64 -4.58
N VAL A 176 10.27 -6.65 -5.26
CA VAL A 176 8.98 -7.26 -4.93
C VAL A 176 9.18 -8.77 -4.87
N ASP A 177 8.97 -9.37 -3.71
CA ASP A 177 9.10 -10.80 -3.47
C ASP A 177 7.72 -11.45 -3.31
N TYR A 178 7.30 -12.17 -4.35
CA TYR A 178 6.05 -12.91 -4.37
C TYR A 178 6.07 -14.20 -3.55
N VAL A 179 7.25 -14.69 -3.13
CA VAL A 179 7.40 -15.91 -2.31
C VAL A 179 7.22 -15.56 -0.84
N THR A 180 7.94 -14.55 -0.33
CA THR A 180 7.76 -14.08 1.06
C THR A 180 6.54 -13.17 1.25
N ASN A 181 5.92 -12.70 0.16
CA ASN A 181 4.88 -11.67 0.15
C ASN A 181 5.38 -10.32 0.74
N SER A 182 6.58 -9.90 0.34
CA SER A 182 7.19 -8.65 0.79
C SER A 182 7.51 -7.67 -0.35
N ILE A 183 7.41 -6.38 -0.06
CA ILE A 183 7.83 -5.30 -0.95
C ILE A 183 8.92 -4.48 -0.25
N TYR A 184 10.04 -4.27 -0.92
CA TYR A 184 11.14 -3.43 -0.47
C TYR A 184 11.05 -2.07 -1.15
N LEU A 185 11.00 -1.02 -0.33
CA LEU A 185 10.81 0.37 -0.72
C LEU A 185 11.99 1.22 -0.22
N GLU A 186 12.21 2.34 -0.91
CA GLU A 186 13.04 3.46 -0.44
C GLU A 186 12.58 3.92 0.96
N ASP A 187 13.53 3.96 1.90
CA ASP A 187 13.31 4.56 3.21
C ASP A 187 13.45 6.09 3.12
N ILE A 188 12.39 6.82 3.45
CA ILE A 188 12.41 8.28 3.49
C ILE A 188 13.00 8.72 4.84
N VAL A 189 14.34 8.69 4.91
CA VAL A 189 15.12 8.97 6.13
C VAL A 189 14.77 10.35 6.72
N ASP A 190 14.72 10.41 8.05
CA ASP A 190 14.43 11.60 8.86
C ASP A 190 13.13 12.36 8.54
N SER A 191 12.18 11.73 7.82
CA SER A 191 10.84 12.27 7.62
C SER A 191 9.93 12.09 8.83
N ILE A 192 8.94 12.99 8.92
CA ILE A 192 7.83 12.93 9.88
C ILE A 192 6.51 12.80 9.12
N THR A 193 5.46 12.25 9.74
CA THR A 193 4.14 12.27 9.10
C THR A 193 3.56 13.69 9.11
N VAL A 194 2.69 13.99 8.14
CA VAL A 194 1.92 15.24 8.13
C VAL A 194 1.04 15.32 9.39
N GLN A 195 0.53 14.19 9.88
CA GLN A 195 -0.21 14.12 11.14
C GLN A 195 0.62 14.62 12.33
N ASP A 196 1.83 14.09 12.53
CA ASP A 196 2.70 14.48 13.64
C ASP A 196 3.14 15.94 13.51
N HIS A 197 3.37 16.41 12.28
CA HIS A 197 3.72 17.80 12.01
C HIS A 197 2.59 18.76 12.42
N ILE A 198 1.35 18.51 11.97
CA ILE A 198 0.18 19.34 12.35
C ILE A 198 0.04 19.37 13.88
N TYR A 199 0.11 18.22 14.54
CA TYR A 199 0.01 18.12 16.01
C TYR A 199 1.12 18.91 16.72
N SER A 200 2.36 18.84 16.23
CA SER A 200 3.49 19.58 16.83
C SER A 200 3.36 21.10 16.68
N VAL A 201 2.84 21.59 15.55
CA VAL A 201 2.59 23.04 15.32
C VAL A 201 1.43 23.52 16.20
N GLN A 202 0.31 22.78 16.25
CA GLN A 202 -0.82 23.10 17.12
C GLN A 202 -0.41 23.15 18.60
N LYS A 203 0.32 22.15 19.09
CA LYS A 203 0.80 22.09 20.48
C LYS A 203 1.77 23.22 20.82
N SER A 204 2.55 23.68 19.86
CA SER A 204 3.50 24.78 20.03
C SER A 204 2.84 26.17 19.98
N GLY A 205 1.54 26.25 19.67
CA GLY A 205 0.81 27.52 19.48
C GLY A 205 1.35 28.37 18.33
N ASN A 206 2.03 27.75 17.37
CA ASN A 206 2.90 28.44 16.41
C ASN A 206 2.19 28.73 15.07
N ASP A 207 2.81 29.58 14.25
CA ASP A 207 2.27 30.22 13.04
C ASP A 207 1.30 29.38 12.18
N THR A 208 0.03 29.80 12.15
CA THR A 208 -1.03 29.22 11.31
C THR A 208 -0.77 29.39 9.80
N SER A 209 0.09 30.32 9.38
CA SER A 209 0.47 30.51 7.97
C SER A 209 1.24 29.29 7.42
N GLY A 210 2.00 28.59 8.27
CA GLY A 210 2.71 27.36 7.89
C GLY A 210 1.75 26.23 7.53
N LEU A 211 0.71 26.03 8.36
CA LEU A 211 -0.32 25.02 8.11
C LEU A 211 -1.17 25.35 6.86
N HIS A 212 -1.43 26.62 6.58
CA HIS A 212 -2.12 27.03 5.34
C HIS A 212 -1.30 26.68 4.09
N LYS A 213 0.00 26.97 4.08
CA LYS A 213 0.91 26.61 2.97
C LYS A 213 1.04 25.08 2.80
N LEU A 214 1.04 24.34 3.90
CA LEU A 214 1.02 22.87 3.88
C LEU A 214 -0.27 22.35 3.21
N ALA A 215 -1.42 22.93 3.56
CA ALA A 215 -2.70 22.59 2.93
C ALA A 215 -2.72 22.85 1.43
N GLU A 216 -2.16 23.98 0.99
CA GLU A 216 -1.99 24.30 -0.43
C GLU A 216 -1.14 23.25 -1.14
N LYS A 217 0.02 22.88 -0.57
CA LYS A 217 0.92 21.86 -1.13
C LYS A 217 0.28 20.46 -1.17
N MET A 218 -0.53 20.11 -0.17
CA MET A 218 -1.36 18.90 -0.20
C MET A 218 -2.40 18.97 -1.33
N GLY A 219 -3.10 20.09 -1.50
CA GLY A 219 -4.08 20.29 -2.57
C GLY A 219 -3.46 20.14 -3.97
N GLU A 220 -2.29 20.75 -4.20
CA GLU A 220 -1.51 20.61 -5.44
C GLU A 220 -1.07 19.16 -5.71
N LEU A 221 -0.63 18.44 -4.68
CA LEU A 221 -0.18 17.06 -4.78
C LEU A 221 -1.33 16.11 -5.16
N LEU A 222 -2.46 16.24 -4.48
CA LEU A 222 -3.65 15.42 -4.70
C LEU A 222 -4.32 15.73 -6.04
N ALA A 223 -4.32 16.99 -6.46
CA ALA A 223 -4.79 17.38 -7.79
C ALA A 223 -4.00 16.67 -8.90
N ARG A 224 -2.66 16.62 -8.79
CA ARG A 224 -1.80 15.89 -9.74
C ARG A 224 -2.05 14.38 -9.71
N MET A 225 -2.21 13.78 -8.53
CA MET A 225 -2.55 12.36 -8.38
C MET A 225 -3.88 12.00 -9.06
N HIS A 226 -4.92 12.81 -8.83
CA HIS A 226 -6.25 12.60 -9.40
C HIS A 226 -6.34 12.96 -10.89
N ASP A 227 -5.54 13.91 -11.39
CA ASP A 227 -5.49 14.21 -12.83
C ASP A 227 -4.87 13.05 -13.62
N GLU A 228 -3.91 12.33 -13.03
CA GLU A 228 -3.32 11.07 -13.51
C GLU A 228 -4.21 9.84 -13.32
N ASP A 229 -5.46 10.02 -12.84
CA ASP A 229 -6.44 8.95 -12.62
C ASP A 229 -5.94 7.87 -11.63
N ILE A 230 -5.12 8.26 -10.65
CA ILE A 230 -4.66 7.42 -9.54
C ILE A 230 -5.53 7.74 -8.31
N ILE A 231 -6.09 6.71 -7.68
CA ILE A 231 -6.86 6.79 -6.43
C ILE A 231 -6.03 6.12 -5.33
N HIS A 232 -5.87 6.77 -4.18
CA HIS A 232 -5.10 6.23 -3.06
C HIS A 232 -5.87 5.10 -2.35
N GLY A 233 -7.16 5.31 -2.08
CA GLY A 233 -8.06 4.34 -1.44
C GLY A 233 -7.89 4.22 0.08
N ASP A 234 -6.94 4.96 0.65
CA ASP A 234 -6.68 5.09 2.10
C ASP A 234 -6.00 6.44 2.40
N LEU A 235 -6.58 7.53 1.89
CA LEU A 235 -5.93 8.83 1.92
C LEU A 235 -6.05 9.48 3.32
N THR A 236 -4.99 9.45 4.10
CA THR A 236 -4.94 9.99 5.46
C THR A 236 -3.71 10.89 5.67
N THR A 237 -3.71 11.70 6.73
CA THR A 237 -2.55 12.54 7.11
C THR A 237 -1.37 11.74 7.65
N ALA A 238 -1.56 10.46 8.01
CA ALA A 238 -0.49 9.53 8.36
C ALA A 238 0.23 8.95 7.12
N ASN A 239 -0.51 8.77 6.02
CA ASN A 239 0.01 8.25 4.75
C ASN A 239 0.70 9.33 3.87
N LEU A 240 1.01 10.48 4.47
CA LEU A 240 1.78 11.57 3.89
C LEU A 240 3.00 11.86 4.77
N LEU A 241 4.19 11.82 4.19
CA LEU A 241 5.45 12.15 4.83
C LEU A 241 5.93 13.54 4.40
N LEU A 242 6.52 14.29 5.33
CA LEU A 242 7.28 15.50 5.08
C LEU A 242 8.77 15.18 5.15
N ARG A 243 9.50 15.41 4.05
CA ARG A 243 10.97 15.30 4.05
C ARG A 243 11.60 16.51 4.74
N PRO A 244 12.68 16.31 5.52
CA PRO A 244 13.44 17.42 6.07
C PRO A 244 14.23 18.14 4.96
N PRO A 245 14.51 19.45 5.11
CA PRO A 245 14.05 20.34 6.17
C PRO A 245 12.56 20.73 5.97
N THR A 246 11.77 20.71 7.04
CA THR A 246 10.29 20.73 6.99
C THR A 246 9.72 22.03 6.41
N GLU A 247 10.48 23.14 6.48
CA GLU A 247 10.13 24.45 5.92
C GLU A 247 9.95 24.42 4.40
N LYS A 248 10.50 23.40 3.71
CA LYS A 248 10.30 23.20 2.27
C LYS A 248 8.95 22.58 1.91
N LEU A 249 8.24 22.00 2.89
CA LEU A 249 6.96 21.31 2.70
C LEU A 249 6.98 20.25 1.58
N ASP A 250 8.10 19.51 1.50
CA ASP A 250 8.34 18.48 0.48
C ASP A 250 7.62 17.17 0.85
N LEU A 251 6.41 17.01 0.31
CA LEU A 251 5.48 15.93 0.59
C LEU A 251 5.76 14.68 -0.23
N VAL A 252 5.68 13.51 0.41
CA VAL A 252 5.78 12.17 -0.21
C VAL A 252 4.57 11.33 0.19
N LEU A 253 3.87 10.76 -0.79
CA LEU A 253 2.77 9.81 -0.58
C LEU A 253 3.30 8.40 -0.30
N ILE A 254 2.75 7.71 0.69
CA ILE A 254 3.10 6.34 1.08
C ILE A 254 1.84 5.47 1.24
N ASP A 255 2.03 4.15 1.29
CA ASP A 255 0.97 3.14 1.40
C ASP A 255 -0.09 3.16 0.28
N PHE A 256 0.34 2.78 -0.92
CA PHE A 256 -0.54 2.51 -2.05
C PHE A 256 -1.24 1.13 -1.95
N GLY A 257 -1.39 0.56 -0.74
CA GLY A 257 -1.85 -0.81 -0.52
C GLY A 257 -3.31 -1.10 -0.88
N LEU A 258 -4.16 -0.06 -0.93
CA LEU A 258 -5.56 -0.12 -1.41
C LEU A 258 -5.77 0.65 -2.73
N SER A 259 -4.70 1.17 -3.33
CA SER A 259 -4.78 2.06 -4.48
C SER A 259 -5.24 1.37 -5.77
N PHE A 260 -5.89 2.14 -6.64
CA PHE A 260 -6.34 1.69 -7.94
C PHE A 260 -6.33 2.82 -8.97
N ILE A 261 -6.50 2.47 -10.24
CA ILE A 261 -6.57 3.43 -11.33
C ILE A 261 -8.05 3.65 -11.67
N SER A 262 -8.53 4.89 -11.59
CA SER A 262 -9.89 5.26 -12.01
C SER A 262 -9.98 6.70 -12.47
N GLY A 263 -10.63 6.89 -13.62
CA GLY A 263 -11.00 8.21 -14.13
C GLY A 263 -12.30 8.76 -13.56
N LEU A 264 -13.05 7.97 -12.78
CA LEU A 264 -14.38 8.33 -12.32
C LEU A 264 -14.32 9.46 -11.27
N PRO A 265 -15.17 10.50 -11.39
CA PRO A 265 -15.27 11.54 -10.36
C PRO A 265 -15.79 11.04 -9.00
N GLU A 266 -16.53 9.94 -8.95
CA GLU A 266 -17.00 9.31 -7.70
C GLU A 266 -15.83 8.82 -6.86
N ASP A 267 -14.91 8.03 -7.43
CA ASP A 267 -13.77 7.47 -6.69
C ASP A 267 -12.87 8.58 -6.13
N LYS A 268 -12.65 9.65 -6.91
CA LYS A 268 -11.86 10.83 -6.50
C LYS A 268 -12.57 11.64 -5.41
N GLY A 269 -13.90 11.77 -5.49
CA GLY A 269 -14.71 12.40 -4.46
C GLY A 269 -14.71 11.60 -3.16
N VAL A 270 -14.73 10.27 -3.25
CA VAL A 270 -14.60 9.37 -2.09
C VAL A 270 -13.20 9.46 -1.47
N ASP A 271 -12.13 9.50 -2.25
CA ASP A 271 -10.75 9.61 -1.72
C ASP A 271 -10.54 10.95 -0.97
N LEU A 272 -11.05 12.07 -1.52
CA LEU A 272 -11.09 13.36 -0.81
C LEU A 272 -11.97 13.33 0.46
N TYR A 273 -13.08 12.59 0.44
CA TYR A 273 -13.96 12.44 1.61
C TYR A 273 -13.31 11.59 2.72
N VAL A 274 -12.53 10.56 2.38
CA VAL A 274 -11.72 9.81 3.36
C VAL A 274 -10.73 10.74 4.05
N LEU A 275 -10.04 11.60 3.28
CA LEU A 275 -9.14 12.60 3.85
C LEU A 275 -9.86 13.64 4.71
N GLU A 276 -11.03 14.15 4.29
CA GLU A 276 -11.90 15.04 5.09
C GLU A 276 -12.22 14.41 6.46
N LYS A 277 -12.62 13.13 6.45
CA LYS A 277 -12.92 12.38 7.67
C LYS A 277 -11.68 12.15 8.54
N ALA A 278 -10.51 11.93 7.94
CA ALA A 278 -9.24 11.82 8.67
C ALA A 278 -8.88 13.13 9.37
N PHE A 279 -8.98 14.28 8.70
CA PHE A 279 -8.75 15.60 9.31
C PHE A 279 -9.67 15.84 10.52
N ILE A 280 -10.99 15.69 10.33
CA ILE A 280 -11.98 15.87 11.41
C ILE A 280 -11.72 14.95 12.62
N SER A 281 -11.16 13.75 12.38
CA SER A 281 -10.90 12.77 13.46
C SER A 281 -9.55 12.93 14.16
N THR A 282 -8.53 13.49 13.50
CA THR A 282 -7.15 13.53 14.02
C THR A 282 -6.72 14.92 14.45
N HIS A 283 -7.30 15.97 13.85
CA HIS A 283 -6.87 17.35 13.99
C HIS A 283 -8.08 18.27 14.29
N PRO A 284 -8.45 18.47 15.56
CA PRO A 284 -9.49 19.44 15.91
C PRO A 284 -9.12 20.83 15.40
N ASP A 285 -10.16 21.63 15.10
CA ASP A 285 -10.07 23.03 14.63
C ASP A 285 -9.31 23.27 13.31
N THR A 286 -9.01 22.23 12.51
CA THR A 286 -8.35 22.36 11.20
C THR A 286 -9.28 22.51 9.99
N GLU A 287 -10.56 22.85 10.21
CA GLU A 287 -11.53 23.04 9.12
C GLU A 287 -11.04 24.06 8.06
N THR A 288 -10.48 25.19 8.49
CA THR A 288 -9.92 26.21 7.59
C THR A 288 -8.75 25.68 6.75
N MET A 289 -7.94 24.79 7.30
CA MET A 289 -6.86 24.09 6.60
C MET A 289 -7.43 23.19 5.49
N PHE A 290 -8.48 22.42 5.79
CA PHE A 290 -9.10 21.55 4.79
C PHE A 290 -9.80 22.34 3.67
N GLN A 291 -10.44 23.47 3.99
CA GLN A 291 -11.01 24.37 2.98
C GLN A 291 -9.95 24.99 2.08
N ALA A 292 -8.77 25.36 2.61
CA ALA A 292 -7.63 25.82 1.82
C ALA A 292 -7.10 24.72 0.88
N LEU A 293 -6.99 23.48 1.37
CA LEU A 293 -6.63 22.31 0.56
C LEU A 293 -7.61 22.11 -0.59
N LEU A 294 -8.92 22.08 -0.33
CA LEU A 294 -9.94 21.90 -1.36
C LEU A 294 -9.94 23.03 -2.40
N LYS A 295 -9.76 24.29 -1.96
CA LYS A 295 -9.63 25.44 -2.86
C LYS A 295 -8.43 25.28 -3.80
N THR A 296 -7.28 24.87 -3.28
CA THR A 296 -6.06 24.69 -4.08
C THR A 296 -6.15 23.47 -4.99
N TYR A 297 -6.75 22.38 -4.52
CA TYR A 297 -7.10 21.22 -5.35
C TYR A 297 -8.00 21.64 -6.53
N ALA A 298 -9.04 22.44 -6.26
CA ALA A 298 -9.98 22.91 -7.26
C ALA A 298 -9.36 23.88 -8.28
N ALA A 299 -8.37 24.69 -7.87
CA ALA A 299 -7.61 25.55 -8.76
C ALA A 299 -6.56 24.80 -9.61
N THR A 300 -6.05 23.66 -9.11
CA THR A 300 -4.94 22.92 -9.74
C THR A 300 -5.41 21.80 -10.67
N SER A 301 -6.46 21.05 -10.30
CA SER A 301 -6.93 19.90 -11.08
C SER A 301 -7.76 20.34 -12.30
N LYS A 302 -7.39 19.84 -13.48
CA LYS A 302 -8.15 20.03 -14.73
C LYS A 302 -9.54 19.41 -14.69
N LYS A 303 -9.74 18.43 -13.80
CA LYS A 303 -10.97 17.64 -13.62
C LYS A 303 -11.73 18.04 -12.34
N ALA A 304 -11.39 19.17 -11.71
CA ALA A 304 -11.88 19.57 -10.38
C ALA A 304 -13.42 19.64 -10.26
N GLY A 305 -14.10 20.36 -11.16
CA GLY A 305 -15.53 20.67 -11.03
C GLY A 305 -16.43 19.44 -10.81
N PRO A 306 -16.36 18.41 -11.69
CA PRO A 306 -17.07 17.15 -11.48
C PRO A 306 -16.71 16.44 -10.16
N VAL A 307 -15.44 16.49 -9.74
CA VAL A 307 -14.98 15.82 -8.50
C VAL A 307 -15.52 16.52 -7.25
N ILE A 308 -15.48 17.86 -7.19
CA ILE A 308 -16.00 18.63 -6.05
C ILE A 308 -17.53 18.46 -5.92
N LYS A 309 -18.27 18.53 -7.04
CA LYS A 309 -19.71 18.21 -7.03
C LYS A 309 -19.96 16.81 -6.46
N LYS A 310 -19.11 15.84 -6.80
CA LYS A 310 -19.25 14.46 -6.35
C LYS A 310 -18.87 14.27 -4.88
N LEU A 311 -17.85 14.97 -4.39
CA LEU A 311 -17.54 15.07 -2.97
C LEU A 311 -18.76 15.57 -2.16
N ASP A 312 -19.49 16.58 -2.66
CA ASP A 312 -20.70 17.07 -1.99
C ASP A 312 -21.85 16.04 -1.98
N GLU A 313 -22.04 15.29 -3.07
CA GLU A 313 -22.96 14.13 -3.08
C GLU A 313 -22.54 13.04 -2.07
N VAL A 314 -21.24 12.74 -1.97
CA VAL A 314 -20.69 11.78 -1.01
C VAL A 314 -20.88 12.26 0.43
N ARG A 315 -20.62 13.55 0.73
CA ARG A 315 -20.90 14.19 2.03
C ARG A 315 -22.37 14.04 2.44
N LEU A 316 -23.31 14.26 1.52
CA LEU A 316 -24.75 14.11 1.79
C LEU A 316 -25.14 12.64 2.09
N ARG A 317 -24.55 11.67 1.38
CA ARG A 317 -24.73 10.24 1.65
C ARG A 317 -24.10 9.81 2.98
N GLY A 318 -22.89 10.27 3.26
CA GLY A 318 -22.13 9.98 4.48
C GLY A 318 -22.80 10.49 5.76
N ARG A 319 -23.58 11.57 5.67
CA ARG A 319 -24.40 12.10 6.78
C ARG A 319 -25.59 11.20 7.17
N LYS A 320 -25.91 10.13 6.41
CA LYS A 320 -27.05 9.22 6.67
C LYS A 320 -26.65 7.80 7.11
N ARG A 321 -25.85 7.69 8.18
CA ARG A 321 -25.79 6.49 9.05
C ARG A 321 -25.70 6.81 10.55
N SER A 322 -26.31 7.91 10.99
CA SER A 322 -26.73 8.02 12.40
C SER A 322 -27.95 7.12 12.61
N MET A 323 -27.71 5.81 12.76
CA MET A 323 -28.72 4.90 13.30
C MET A 323 -28.81 5.14 14.80
N ILE A 324 -29.58 6.16 15.18
CA ILE A 324 -30.28 6.15 16.47
C ILE A 324 -31.47 5.22 16.23
N GLY A 325 -31.30 3.96 16.65
CA GLY A 325 -32.36 3.01 16.94
C GLY A 325 -32.46 2.83 18.44
#